data_AF-A0A849PM49-F1
#
_entry.id   AF-A0A849PM49-F1
#
_cell.length_a   1.000
_cell.length_b   1.000
_cell.length_c   1.000
_cell.angle_alpha   90.00
_cell.angle_beta   90.00
_cell.angle_gamma   90.00
#
_symmetry.space_group_name_H-M   'P 1'
#
loop_
_entity.id
_entity.type
_entity.pdbx_description
1 polymer ?
#
loop_
_entity_poly.entity_id
_entity_poly.type
_entity_poly.pdbx_seq_one_letter_code
_entity_poly.pdbx_strand_id
1 'polypeptide(L)' 'MPRIGTIKRRDLIRYLKLLGFEGPYSGGKHQFMVKNNITLRLPNPHKGDIGRAFLIRILNQAKIDRNTWESL' A
#
# COMPACT_ATOMS: atom_id res chain seq x y z
N MET A 1 11.86 5.33 -7.72
CA MET A 1 10.58 5.37 -8.46
C MET A 1 9.97 3.98 -8.59
N PRO A 2 9.02 3.61 -7.71
CA PRO A 2 8.27 2.38 -7.83
C PRO A 2 7.34 2.43 -9.05
N ARG A 3 7.49 1.49 -9.97
CA ARG A 3 6.61 1.37 -11.13
C ARG A 3 5.25 0.79 -10.70
N ILE A 4 4.19 1.12 -11.43
CA ILE A 4 2.91 0.40 -11.31
C ILE A 4 3.08 -1.00 -11.93
N GLY A 5 3.43 -1.97 -11.10
CA GLY A 5 3.72 -3.35 -11.48
C GLY A 5 3.52 -4.32 -10.32
N THR A 6 4.18 -5.47 -10.39
CA THR A 6 4.26 -6.39 -9.26
C THR A 6 5.13 -5.79 -8.16
N ILE A 7 4.66 -5.87 -6.91
CA ILE A 7 5.40 -5.33 -5.76
C ILE A 7 5.31 -6.26 -4.56
N LYS A 8 6.42 -6.40 -3.82
CA LYS A 8 6.43 -7.13 -2.55
C LYS A 8 5.67 -6.34 -1.50
N ARG A 9 4.94 -7.04 -0.63
CA ARG A 9 4.20 -6.43 0.48
C ARG A 9 5.07 -5.50 1.36
N ARG A 10 6.32 -5.88 1.63
CA ARG A 10 7.26 -5.07 2.41
C ARG A 10 7.55 -3.71 1.75
N ASP A 11 7.66 -3.71 0.42
CA ASP A 11 7.98 -2.51 -0.36
C ASP A 11 6.75 -1.62 -0.44
N LEU A 12 5.55 -2.20 -0.60
CA LEU A 12 4.29 -1.46 -0.49
C LEU A 12 4.20 -0.72 0.86
N ILE A 13 4.46 -1.40 1.98
CA ILE A 13 4.43 -0.77 3.31
C ILE A 13 5.46 0.35 3.41
N ARG A 14 6.68 0.13 2.91
CA ARG A 14 7.74 1.15 2.92
C ARG A 14 7.33 2.41 2.16
N TYR A 15 6.78 2.27 0.95
CA TYR A 15 6.34 3.40 0.15
C TYR A 15 5.13 4.12 0.76
N LEU A 16 4.18 3.38 1.33
CA LEU A 16 3.06 3.99 2.07
C LEU A 16 3.55 4.83 3.25
N LYS A 17 4.57 4.35 3.99
CA LYS A 17 5.20 5.15 5.06
C LYS A 17 5.83 6.44 4.54
N LEU A 18 6.54 6.39 3.41
CA LEU A 18 7.10 7.58 2.77
C LEU A 18 6.02 8.58 2.36
N LEU A 19 4.83 8.08 1.99
CA LEU A 19 3.66 8.90 1.69
C LEU A 19 2.89 9.36 2.94
N GLY A 20 3.42 9.14 4.14
CA GLY A 20 2.84 9.59 5.40
C GLY A 20 1.75 8.69 5.97
N PHE A 21 1.71 7.40 5.60
CA PHE A 21 0.88 6.41 6.31
C PHE A 21 1.60 5.86 7.53
N GLU A 22 0.86 5.69 8.62
CA GLU A 22 1.32 5.09 9.88
C GLU A 22 0.92 3.62 10.00
N GLY A 23 1.65 2.86 10.82
CA GLY A 23 1.47 1.41 11.02
C GLY A 23 2.58 0.54 10.40
N PRO A 24 2.29 -0.72 9.99
CA PRO A 24 0.99 -1.37 10.02
C PRO A 24 0.54 -1.78 11.42
N TYR A 25 -0.74 -1.56 11.72
CA TYR A 25 -1.40 -2.04 12.93
C TYR A 25 -2.04 -3.40 12.68
N SER A 26 -2.10 -4.23 13.72
CA SER A 26 -2.80 -5.51 13.67
C SER A 26 -4.31 -5.30 13.77
N GLY A 27 -5.05 -5.66 12.73
CA GLY A 27 -6.50 -5.85 12.78
C GLY A 27 -6.80 -7.35 12.67
N GLY A 28 -7.79 -7.85 13.41
CA GLY A 28 -7.98 -9.30 13.67
C GLY A 28 -7.61 -10.25 12.52
N LYS A 29 -8.11 -10.01 11.30
CA LYS A 29 -7.79 -10.82 10.10
C LYS A 29 -6.75 -10.21 9.16
N HIS A 30 -6.58 -8.89 9.16
CA HIS A 30 -5.70 -8.16 8.24
C HIS A 30 -5.04 -6.97 8.94
N GLN A 31 -3.77 -6.76 8.64
CA GLN A 31 -3.09 -5.52 9.03
C GLN A 31 -3.67 -4.31 8.28
N PHE A 32 -3.56 -3.12 8.87
CA PHE A 32 -4.00 -1.88 8.23
C PHE A 32 -3.01 -0.74 8.52
N MET A 33 -3.03 0.29 7.67
CA MET A 33 -2.28 1.53 7.84
C MET A 33 -3.24 2.72 7.81
N VAL A 34 -2.89 3.81 8.46
CA VAL A 34 -3.76 5.00 8.56
C VAL A 34 -3.03 6.25 8.09
N LYS A 35 -3.76 7.17 7.45
CA LYS A 35 -3.29 8.51 7.11
C LYS A 35 -4.48 9.46 7.15
N ASN A 36 -4.46 10.44 8.06
CA ASN A 36 -5.61 11.33 8.28
C ASN A 36 -6.91 10.52 8.48
N ASN A 37 -7.93 10.74 7.63
CA ASN A 37 -9.20 10.02 7.67
C ASN A 37 -9.23 8.76 6.77
N ILE A 38 -8.07 8.31 6.27
CA ILE A 38 -7.96 7.13 5.40
C ILE A 38 -7.43 5.95 6.22
N THR A 39 -8.23 4.88 6.29
CA THR A 39 -7.80 3.58 6.82
C THR A 39 -7.64 2.61 5.66
N LEU A 40 -6.39 2.22 5.38
CA LEU A 40 -6.02 1.34 4.29
C LEU A 40 -5.76 -0.08 4.82
N ARG A 41 -6.63 -1.03 4.50
CA ARG A 41 -6.38 -2.44 4.81
C ARG A 41 -5.28 -2.99 3.91
N LEU A 42 -4.28 -3.61 4.52
CA LEU A 42 -3.21 -4.27 3.81
C LEU A 42 -3.61 -5.70 3.47
N PRO A 43 -3.17 -6.22 2.31
CA PRO A 43 -3.30 -7.63 2.04
C PRO A 43 -2.47 -8.45 3.04
N ASN A 44 -2.94 -9.66 3.31
CA ASN A 44 -2.24 -10.56 4.19
C ASN A 44 -0.88 -10.95 3.61
N PRO A 45 0.09 -11.33 4.47
CA PRO A 45 1.38 -11.83 4.01
C PRO A 45 1.17 -13.18 3.32
N HIS A 46 0.94 -13.15 2.01
CA HIS A 46 0.99 -14.31 1.14
C HIS A 46 2.42 -14.49 0.60
N LYS A 47 2.77 -15.68 0.11
CA LYS A 47 4.09 -15.96 -0.48
C LYS A 47 4.35 -15.26 -1.82
N GLY A 48 3.35 -14.59 -2.41
CA GLY A 48 3.42 -13.99 -3.75
C GLY A 48 3.45 -12.45 -3.75
N ASP A 49 3.89 -11.90 -4.89
CA ASP A 49 3.87 -10.46 -5.13
C ASP A 49 2.44 -9.93 -5.30
N ILE A 50 2.23 -8.66 -4.92
CA ILE A 50 1.00 -7.94 -5.18
C ILE A 50 0.98 -7.57 -6.66
N GLY A 51 0.06 -8.17 -7.41
CA GLY A 51 -0.09 -7.89 -8.83
C GLY A 51 -0.55 -6.46 -9.12
N ARG A 52 -0.25 -5.99 -10.34
CA ARG A 52 -0.55 -4.63 -10.82
C ARG A 52 -1.99 -4.18 -10.55
N ALA A 53 -2.97 -5.02 -10.89
CA ALA A 53 -4.39 -4.69 -10.71
C ALA A 53 -4.76 -4.46 -9.24
N PHE A 54 -4.15 -5.23 -8.33
CA PHE A 54 -4.42 -5.08 -6.90
C PHE A 54 -3.68 -3.89 -6.31
N LEU A 55 -2.45 -3.62 -6.75
CA LEU A 55 -1.74 -2.39 -6.42
C LEU A 55 -2.56 -1.15 -6.79
N ILE A 56 -3.11 -1.10 -8.01
CA ILE A 56 -3.96 0.03 -8.44
C ILE A 56 -5.16 0.22 -7.51
N ARG A 57 -5.83 -0.86 -7.08
CA ARG A 57 -6.95 -0.79 -6.14
C ARG A 57 -6.53 -0.22 -4.78
N ILE A 58 -5.36 -0.62 -4.29
CA ILE A 58 -4.81 -0.11 -3.02
C ILE A 58 -4.50 1.39 -3.14
N LEU A 59 -3.85 1.84 -4.22
CA LEU A 59 -3.53 3.25 -4.44
C LEU A 59 -4.80 4.11 -4.54
N ASN A 60 -5.83 3.62 -5.24
CA ASN A 60 -7.12 4.30 -5.33
C ASN A 60 -7.79 4.47 -3.96
N GLN A 61 -7.80 3.43 -3.11
CA GLN A 61 -8.32 3.51 -1.74
C GLN A 61 -7.51 4.48 -0.87
N ALA A 62 -6.21 4.54 -1.11
CA ALA A 62 -5.28 5.45 -0.45
C ALA A 62 -5.35 6.90 -0.96
N LYS A 63 -6.12 7.17 -2.02
CA LYS A 63 -6.17 8.44 -2.76
C LYS A 63 -4.78 8.90 -3.23
N ILE A 64 -3.94 7.96 -3.65
CA ILE A 64 -2.62 8.22 -4.22
C ILE A 64 -2.75 8.10 -5.74
N ASP A 65 -2.47 9.17 -6.46
CA ASP A 65 -2.42 9.13 -7.92
C ASP A 65 -1.11 8.48 -8.41
N ARG A 66 -1.12 8.10 -9.69
CA ARG A 66 0.02 7.44 -10.33
C ARG A 66 1.30 8.27 -10.30
N ASN A 67 1.21 9.59 -10.51
CA ASN A 67 2.39 10.44 -10.59
C ASN A 67 3.04 10.54 -9.22
N THR A 68 2.25 10.75 -8.16
CA THR A 68 2.74 10.74 -6.77
C THR A 68 3.42 9.43 -6.43
N TRP A 69 2.85 8.29 -6.85
CA TRP A 69 3.44 6.98 -6.61
C TRP A 69 4.76 6.80 -7.37
N GLU A 70 4.74 7.07 -8.68
CA GLU A 70 5.91 6.92 -9.53
C GLU A 70 7.00 7.95 -9.17
N SER A 71 6.68 9.07 -8.50
CA SER A 71 7.64 10.09 -8.08
C SER A 71 8.43 9.80 -6.79
N LEU A 72 8.14 8.68 -6.10
CA LEU A 72 8.84 8.25 -4.87
C LEU A 72 10.28 7.76 -5.12
#